data_AF-A0A7D7FJQ5-F1
#
_entry.id   AF-A0A7D7FJQ5-F1
#
_cell.length_a   1.000
_cell.length_b   1.000
_cell.length_c   1.000
_cell.angle_alpha   90.00
_cell.angle_beta   90.00
_cell.angle_gamma   90.00
#
_symmetry.space_group_name_H-M   'P 1'
#
loop_
_entity.id
_entity.type
_entity.pdbx_description
1 polymer ?
#
loop_
_entity_poly.entity_id
_entity_poly.type
_entity_poly.pdbx_seq_one_letter_code
_entity_poly.pdbx_strand_id
1 'polypeptide(L)'
;MEFLLLICLFLALVIFLSSTKHLLVTLLCLEFLVLLLFGVLCYSMDFTYLNSFTYLTLSVCESALGLSLLVSLVRCSGSDQVFMLDG
;
A
#
# COMPACT_ATOMS: atom_id res chain seq x y z
N MET A 1 20.61 9.43 -4.28
CA MET A 1 19.29 9.42 -3.60
C MET A 1 18.38 8.35 -4.18
N GLU A 2 18.25 8.26 -5.51
CA GLU A 2 17.45 7.22 -6.17
C GLU A 2 17.83 5.78 -5.77
N PHE A 3 19.12 5.46 -5.68
CA PHE A 3 19.57 4.12 -5.28
C PHE A 3 19.15 3.76 -3.84
N LEU A 4 19.16 4.74 -2.92
CA LEU A 4 18.68 4.55 -1.54
C LEU A 4 17.17 4.32 -1.51
N LEU A 5 16.41 5.09 -2.31
CA LEU A 5 14.97 4.91 -2.49
C LEU A 5 14.65 3.50 -3.02
N LEU A 6 15.42 3.00 -3.99
CA LEU A 6 15.24 1.66 -4.54
C LEU A 6 15.50 0.55 -3.51
N ILE A 7 16.54 0.71 -2.68
CA ILE A 7 16.83 -0.19 -1.55
C ILE A 7 15.68 -0.17 -0.54
N CYS A 8 15.20 1.01 -0.16
CA CYS A 8 14.06 1.15 0.74
C CYS A 8 12.79 0.51 0.18
N LEU A 9 12.54 0.64 -1.13
CA LEU A 9 11.41 0.00 -1.80
C LEU A 9 11.51 -1.52 -1.74
N PHE A 10 12.70 -2.08 -2.00
CA PHE A 10 12.92 -3.52 -1.88
C PHE A 10 12.70 -4.02 -0.45
N LEU A 11 13.24 -3.32 0.55
CA LEU A 11 13.05 -3.65 1.96
C LEU A 11 11.57 -3.57 2.37
N ALA A 12 10.87 -2.51 1.96
CA ALA A 12 9.44 -2.35 2.22
C ALA A 12 8.61 -3.49 1.61
N LEU A 13 8.98 -3.94 0.41
CA LEU A 13 8.32 -5.06 -0.27
C LEU A 13 8.55 -6.39 0.48
N VAL A 14 9.77 -6.64 0.97
CA VAL A 14 10.07 -7.80 1.83
C VAL A 14 9.27 -7.77 3.13
N ILE A 15 9.18 -6.60 3.78
CA ILE A 15 8.40 -6.40 5.00
C ILE A 15 6.90 -6.65 4.73
N PHE A 16 6.38 -6.13 3.61
CA PHE A 16 5.01 -6.34 3.18
C PHE A 16 4.68 -7.82 3.01
N LEU A 17 5.55 -8.57 2.30
CA LEU A 17 5.42 -10.02 2.11
C LEU A 17 5.43 -10.80 3.44
N SER A 18 6.16 -10.32 4.44
CA SER A 18 6.26 -10.97 5.75
C SER A 18 5.07 -10.67 6.69
N SER A 19 4.25 -9.66 6.40
CA SER A 19 3.28 -9.08 7.35
C SER A 19 1.87 -9.68 7.26
N THR A 20 1.71 -10.97 6.93
CA THR A 20 0.42 -11.59 6.57
C THR A 20 -0.60 -11.81 7.70
N LYS A 21 -0.31 -11.41 8.93
CA LYS A 21 -1.15 -11.75 10.10
C LYS A 21 -2.15 -10.68 10.54
N HIS A 22 -1.86 -9.41 10.25
CA HIS A 22 -2.70 -8.29 10.62
C HIS A 22 -3.00 -7.45 9.39
N LEU A 23 -4.25 -7.50 8.92
CA LEU A 23 -4.67 -6.93 7.64
C LEU A 23 -4.57 -5.38 7.65
N LEU A 24 -4.71 -4.75 8.82
CA LEU A 24 -4.42 -3.32 8.99
C LEU A 24 -2.94 -2.98 8.73
N VAL A 25 -2.03 -3.81 9.25
CA VAL A 25 -0.58 -3.61 9.11
C VAL A 25 -0.15 -3.79 7.66
N THR A 26 -0.75 -4.74 6.94
CA THR A 26 -0.50 -4.89 5.49
C THR A 26 -0.94 -3.67 4.69
N LEU A 27 -2.07 -3.06 5.06
CA LEU A 27 -2.59 -1.86 4.37
C LEU A 27 -1.67 -0.65 4.60
N LEU A 28 -1.15 -0.48 5.83
CA LEU A 28 -0.19 0.58 6.15
C LEU A 28 1.14 0.40 5.39
N CYS A 29 1.63 -0.84 5.27
CA CYS A 29 2.82 -1.13 4.48
C CYS A 29 2.60 -0.84 2.98
N LEU A 30 1.39 -1.05 2.46
CA LEU A 30 1.05 -0.75 1.07
C LEU A 30 1.03 0.76 0.80
N GLU A 31 0.49 1.57 1.71
CA GLU A 31 0.54 3.03 1.61
C GLU A 31 1.98 3.55 1.61
N PHE A 32 2.85 2.97 2.45
CA PHE A 32 4.28 3.29 2.46
C PHE A 32 4.99 2.93 1.13
N LEU A 33 4.64 1.80 0.52
CA LEU A 33 5.19 1.38 -0.78
C LEU A 33 4.81 2.36 -1.89
N VAL A 34 3.57 2.82 -1.92
CA VAL A 34 3.07 3.83 -2.87
C VAL A 34 3.83 5.14 -2.74
N LEU A 35 4.08 5.62 -1.51
CA LEU A 35 4.84 6.85 -1.29
C LEU A 35 6.31 6.73 -1.75
N LEU A 36 6.95 5.58 -1.54
CA LEU A 36 8.29 5.33 -2.06
C LEU A 36 8.31 5.31 -3.59
N LEU A 37 7.30 4.69 -4.22
CA LEU A 37 7.17 4.68 -5.68
C LEU A 37 6.93 6.09 -6.23
N PHE A 38 6.08 6.89 -5.57
CA PHE A 38 5.91 8.31 -5.91
C PHE A 38 7.22 9.09 -5.84
N GLY A 39 8.05 8.84 -4.82
CA GLY A 39 9.37 9.44 -4.69
C GLY A 39 10.30 9.10 -5.87
N VAL A 40 10.26 7.87 -6.38
CA VAL A 40 11.03 7.45 -7.57
C VAL A 40 10.47 8.09 -8.85
N LEU A 41 9.14 8.13 -9.01
CA LEU A 41 8.48 8.74 -10.17
C LEU A 41 8.76 10.25 -10.27
N CYS A 42 8.87 10.94 -9.13
CA CYS A 42 9.20 12.36 -9.09
C CYS A 42 10.64 12.67 -9.57
N TYR A 43 11.56 11.69 -9.49
CA TYR A 43 12.91 11.81 -10.06
C TYR A 43 12.94 11.54 -11.57
N SER A 44 11.92 10.92 -12.14
CA SER A 44 11.84 10.68 -13.58
C SER A 44 11.51 11.99 -14.32
N MET A 45 12.34 12.35 -15.30
CA MET A 45 12.25 13.62 -16.03
C MET A 45 10.95 13.76 -16.85
N ASP A 46 10.29 12.63 -17.16
CA ASP A 46 9.07 12.58 -17.96
C ASP A 46 7.78 12.72 -17.13
N PHE A 47 7.88 12.73 -15.79
CA PHE A 47 6.71 12.87 -14.91
C PHE A 47 6.36 14.33 -14.69
N THR A 48 5.28 14.78 -15.31
CA THR A 48 4.73 16.11 -15.07
C THR A 48 4.00 16.19 -13.72
N TYR A 49 3.87 17.41 -13.17
CA TYR A 49 3.12 17.65 -11.94
C TYR A 49 1.66 17.15 -12.01
N LEU A 50 1.05 17.19 -13.20
CA LEU A 50 -0.32 16.70 -13.40
C LEU A 50 -0.40 15.17 -13.27
N ASN A 51 0.60 14.46 -13.79
CA ASN A 51 0.73 13.00 -13.65
C ASN A 51 1.00 12.60 -12.20
N SER A 52 1.78 13.40 -11.45
CA SER A 52 2.08 13.11 -10.05
C SER A 52 0.85 13.27 -9.15
N PHE A 53 0.05 14.32 -9.33
CA PHE A 53 -1.20 14.49 -8.59
C PHE A 53 -2.26 13.44 -8.93
N THR A 54 -2.39 13.07 -10.21
CA THR A 54 -3.34 12.02 -10.63
C THR A 54 -2.94 10.64 -10.12
N TYR A 55 -1.64 10.32 -10.09
CA TYR A 55 -1.16 9.10 -9.45
C TYR A 55 -1.52 9.06 -7.96
N LEU A 56 -1.29 10.16 -7.24
CA LEU A 56 -1.50 10.24 -5.80
C LEU A 56 -3.00 10.15 -5.43
N THR A 57 -3.89 10.75 -6.21
CA THR A 57 -5.34 10.61 -5.98
C THR A 57 -5.83 9.19 -6.25
N LEU A 58 -5.41 8.57 -7.35
CA LEU A 58 -5.76 7.18 -7.66
C LEU A 58 -5.27 6.23 -6.55
N SER A 59 -4.06 6.43 -6.03
CA SER A 59 -3.53 5.59 -4.97
C SER A 59 -4.27 5.76 -3.63
N VAL A 60 -4.68 6.98 -3.28
CA VAL A 60 -5.48 7.21 -2.06
C VAL A 60 -6.86 6.58 -2.18
N CYS A 61 -7.47 6.59 -3.37
CA CYS A 61 -8.73 5.91 -3.62
C CYS A 61 -8.62 4.39 -3.44
N GLU A 62 -7.57 3.76 -3.96
CA GLU A 62 -7.29 2.33 -3.75
C GLU A 62 -7.12 1.99 -2.26
N SER A 63 -6.36 2.79 -1.51
CA SER A 63 -6.21 2.61 -0.06
C SER A 63 -7.53 2.77 0.69
N ALA A 64 -8.38 3.73 0.31
CA ALA A 64 -9.71 3.92 0.92
C ALA A 64 -10.65 2.75 0.63
N LEU A 65 -10.62 2.19 -0.58
CA LEU A 65 -11.35 0.99 -0.94
C LEU A 65 -10.88 -0.21 -0.10
N GLY A 66 -9.56 -0.41 0.01
CA GLY A 66 -8.96 -1.46 0.85
C GLY A 66 -9.37 -1.36 2.32
N LEU A 67 -9.38 -0.15 2.88
CA LEU A 67 -9.82 0.06 4.27
C LEU A 67 -11.32 -0.16 4.45
N SER A 68 -12.15 0.22 3.48
CA SER A 68 -13.59 -0.04 3.53
C SER A 68 -13.92 -1.54 3.52
N LEU A 69 -13.15 -2.32 2.76
CA LEU A 69 -13.23 -3.79 2.76
C LEU A 69 -12.76 -4.38 4.09
N LEU A 70 -11.69 -3.85 4.67
CA LEU A 70 -11.26 -4.27 6.01
C LEU A 70 -12.38 -4.06 7.04
N VAL A 71 -13.02 -2.89 7.04
CA VAL A 71 -14.12 -2.59 7.97
C VAL A 71 -15.31 -3.51 7.74
N SER A 72 -15.66 -3.84 6.48
CA SER A 72 -16.76 -4.76 6.20
C SER A 72 -16.45 -6.19 6.67
N LEU A 73 -15.22 -6.68 6.49
CA LEU A 73 -14.77 -7.98 6.99
C LEU A 73 -14.84 -8.06 8.52
N VAL A 74 -14.37 -7.04 9.23
CA VAL A 74 -14.44 -6.99 10.70
C VAL A 74 -15.90 -7.01 11.18
N ARG A 75 -16.80 -6.29 10.50
CA ARG A 75 -18.24 -6.26 10.84
C ARG A 75 -18.96 -7.57 10.53
N CYS A 76 -18.52 -8.35 9.55
CA CYS A 76 -19.11 -9.63 9.19
C CYS A 76 -18.58 -10.81 10.01
N SER A 77 -17.29 -10.82 10.38
CA SER A 77 -16.66 -11.99 11.01
C SER A 77 -16.38 -11.84 12.50
N GLY A 78 -16.54 -10.67 13.12
CA GLY A 78 -16.48 -10.46 14.58
C GLY A 78 -15.16 -10.80 15.29
N SER A 79 -14.17 -11.33 14.56
CA SER A 79 -12.85 -11.74 15.05
C SER A 79 -11.81 -11.47 13.96
N ASP A 80 -10.74 -10.78 14.32
CA ASP A 80 -9.64 -10.28 13.45
C ASP A 80 -8.76 -11.38 12.84
N GLN A 81 -9.32 -12.53 12.47
CA GLN A 81 -8.60 -13.61 11.84
C GLN A 81 -9.26 -13.97 10.50
N VAL A 82 -8.46 -13.87 9.45
CA VAL A 82 -8.72 -14.22 8.04
C VAL A 82 -9.11 -15.71 7.85
N PHE A 83 -9.37 -16.46 8.92
CA PHE A 83 -9.60 -17.91 8.93
C PHE A 83 -11.01 -18.35 8.46
N MET A 84 -11.79 -17.48 7.81
CA MET A 84 -13.12 -17.84 7.28
C MET A 84 -13.20 -17.91 5.75
N LEU A 85 -12.07 -17.98 5.03
CA LEU A 85 -12.05 -18.17 3.57
C LEU A 85 -11.49 -19.52 3.10
N ASP A 86 -11.11 -20.42 4.02
CA ASP A 86 -10.78 -21.82 3.69
C ASP A 86 -12.03 -22.72 3.91
N GLY A 87 -13.06 -22.50 3.09
CA GLY A 87 -14.24 -23.36 2.96
C GLY A 87 -14.52 -23.68 1.51
#